data_AF-A0A973P734-F1
#
_entry.id   AF-A0A973P734-F1
#
_cell.length_a   1.000
_cell.length_b   1.000
_cell.length_c   1.000
_cell.angle_alpha   90.00
_cell.angle_beta   90.00
_cell.angle_gamma   90.00
#
_symmetry.space_group_name_H-M   'P 1'
#
loop_
_entity.id
_entity.type
_entity.pdbx_description
1 polymer ?
#
loop_
_entity_poly.entity_id
_entity_poly.type
_entity_poly.pdbx_seq_one_letter_code
_entity_poly.pdbx_strand_id
1 'polypeptide(L)' 'MSKDVQQLSDTDIHVYEALAGGATDLPALVRATALPEQDVRQSLATLIAQGHVLPSGDGFELGPHDFEVDY' A
#
# COMPACT_ATOMS: atom_id res chain seq x y z
N MET A 1 -20.21 2.43 11.95
CA MET A 1 -19.96 3.03 10.62
C MET A 1 -18.47 3.25 10.51
N SER A 2 -17.73 2.21 10.12
CA SER A 2 -16.26 2.22 10.08
C SER A 2 -15.81 3.08 8.90
N LYS A 3 -15.18 4.21 9.22
CA LYS A 3 -14.90 5.33 8.34
C LYS A 3 -13.43 5.27 7.89
N ASP A 4 -12.99 4.14 7.37
CA ASP A 4 -11.60 3.97 6.91
C ASP A 4 -11.50 3.60 5.43
N VAL A 5 -12.49 2.89 4.88
CA VAL A 5 -12.48 2.47 3.46
C VAL A 5 -12.74 3.62 2.48
N GLN A 6 -13.28 4.77 2.91
CA GLN A 6 -13.54 5.92 2.03
C GLN A 6 -12.37 6.92 1.92
N GLN A 7 -11.22 6.67 2.55
CA GLN A 7 -10.07 7.59 2.52
C GLN A 7 -8.89 7.10 1.68
N LEU A 8 -8.92 5.85 1.22
CA LEU A 8 -7.95 5.33 0.26
C LEU A 8 -8.46 5.64 -1.15
N SER A 9 -7.64 6.33 -1.94
CA SER A 9 -7.87 6.49 -3.37
C SER A 9 -7.82 5.13 -4.06
N ASP A 10 -8.49 4.97 -5.21
CA ASP A 10 -8.34 3.78 -6.05
C ASP A 10 -6.86 3.46 -6.33
N THR A 11 -6.01 4.49 -6.43
CA THR A 11 -4.55 4.40 -6.54
C THR A 11 -3.90 3.70 -5.34
N ASP A 12 -4.30 4.04 -4.12
CA ASP A 12 -3.73 3.48 -2.89
C ASP A 12 -4.08 1.99 -2.76
N ILE A 13 -5.31 1.63 -3.15
CA ILE A 13 -5.78 0.23 -3.18
C ILE A 13 -4.93 -0.58 -4.16
N HIS A 14 -4.70 -0.07 -5.38
CA HIS A 14 -3.88 -0.78 -6.37
C HIS A 14 -2.43 -1.00 -5.89
N VAL A 15 -1.84 0.00 -5.25
CA VAL A 15 -0.47 -0.10 -4.70
C VAL A 15 -0.41 -1.10 -3.55
N TYR A 16 -1.40 -1.07 -2.67
CA TYR A 16 -1.52 -2.02 -1.57
C TYR A 16 -1.71 -3.46 -2.06
N GLU A 17 -2.60 -3.69 -3.03
CA GLU A 17 -2.83 -5.00 -3.63
C GLU A 17 -1.59 -5.52 -4.36
N ALA A 18 -0.85 -4.67 -5.07
CA ALA A 18 0.41 -5.05 -5.71
C ALA A 18 1.45 -5.49 -4.67
N LEU A 19 1.55 -4.77 -3.54
CA LEU A 19 2.43 -5.14 -2.44
C LEU A 19 2.02 -6.48 -1.81
N ALA A 20 0.71 -6.69 -1.59
CA ALA A 20 0.16 -7.95 -1.12
C ALA A 20 0.37 -9.11 -2.11
N GLY A 21 0.43 -8.80 -3.41
CA GLY A 21 0.79 -9.73 -4.48
C GLY A 21 2.28 -10.06 -4.57
N GLY A 22 3.13 -9.41 -3.76
CA GLY A 22 4.57 -9.68 -3.66
C GLY A 22 5.48 -8.63 -4.32
N ALA A 23 4.94 -7.51 -4.81
CA ALA A 23 5.75 -6.40 -5.31
C ALA A 23 6.30 -5.55 -4.16
N THR A 24 7.49 -5.91 -3.66
CA THR A 24 8.08 -5.32 -2.46
C THR A 24 8.95 -4.08 -2.73
N ASP A 25 9.29 -3.80 -3.98
CA ASP A 25 10.09 -2.64 -4.37
C ASP A 25 9.31 -1.65 -5.25
N LEU A 26 9.75 -0.38 -5.26
CA LEU A 26 9.10 0.68 -6.04
C LEU A 26 9.03 0.36 -7.55
N PRO A 27 10.11 -0.10 -8.22
CA PRO A 27 10.04 -0.55 -9.61
C PRO A 27 9.01 -1.67 -9.85
N ALA A 28 8.90 -2.65 -8.95
CA ALA A 28 7.90 -3.72 -9.05
C ALA A 28 6.47 -3.18 -8.89
N LEU A 29 6.25 -2.27 -7.95
CA LEU A 29 4.95 -1.62 -7.74
C LEU A 29 4.51 -0.79 -8.95
N VAL A 30 5.43 -0.03 -9.54
CA VAL A 30 5.18 0.74 -10.78
C VAL A 30 4.79 -0.17 -11.93
N ARG A 31 5.49 -1.31 -12.09
CA ARG A 31 5.16 -2.29 -13.13
C ARG A 31 3.83 -2.99 -12.89
N ALA A 32 3.55 -3.36 -11.64
CA ALA A 32 2.34 -4.10 -11.26
C ALA A 32 1.09 -3.23 -11.35
N THR A 33 1.17 -1.97 -10.90
CA THR A 33 0.05 -1.02 -10.94
C THR A 33 -0.10 -0.32 -12.28
N ALA A 34 0.94 -0.36 -13.13
CA ALA A 34 1.04 0.42 -14.37
C ALA A 34 0.85 1.94 -14.16
N LEU A 35 1.11 2.42 -12.95
CA LEU A 35 1.00 3.82 -12.57
C LEU A 35 2.35 4.55 -12.68
N PRO A 36 2.35 5.89 -12.79
CA PRO A 36 3.57 6.69 -12.68
C PRO A 36 4.26 6.49 -11.34
N GLU A 37 5.59 6.44 -11.36
CA GLU A 37 6.40 6.28 -10.14
C GLU A 37 6.07 7.35 -9.08
N GLN A 38 5.85 8.60 -9.50
CA GLN A 38 5.50 9.68 -8.59
C GLN A 38 4.19 9.39 -7.83
N ASP A 39 3.18 8.86 -8.53
CA ASP A 39 1.88 8.56 -7.95
C ASP A 39 1.99 7.38 -6.98
N VAL A 40 2.75 6.33 -7.37
CA VAL A 40 3.05 5.19 -6.49
C VAL A 40 3.80 5.63 -5.24
N ARG A 41 4.78 6.53 -5.35
CA ARG A 41 5.51 7.07 -4.19
C ARG A 41 4.61 7.88 -3.27
N GLN A 42 3.70 8.67 -3.83
CA GLN A 42 2.76 9.45 -3.04
C GLN A 42 1.76 8.54 -2.30
N SER A 43 1.23 7.52 -2.99
CA SER A 43 0.39 6.50 -2.36
C SER A 43 1.11 5.72 -1.27
N LEU A 44 2.36 5.29 -1.52
CA LEU A 44 3.19 4.62 -0.50
C LEU A 44 3.39 5.52 0.73
N ALA A 45 3.63 6.81 0.54
CA ALA A 45 3.77 7.74 1.67
C ALA A 45 2.48 7.83 2.50
N THR A 46 1.31 7.85 1.84
CA THR A 46 0.00 7.81 2.52
C THR A 46 -0.19 6.50 3.27
N LEU A 47 0.06 5.36 2.63
CA LEU A 47 -0.07 4.03 3.23
C LEU A 47 0.87 3.84 4.43
N ILE A 48 2.09 4.36 4.35
CA ILE A 48 3.05 4.36 5.45
C ILE A 48 2.58 5.28 6.59
N ALA A 49 2.10 6.48 6.27
CA ALA A 49 1.58 7.41 7.27
C ALA A 49 0.35 6.85 8.01
N GLN A 50 -0.45 6.03 7.34
CA GLN A 50 -1.59 5.32 7.92
C GLN A 50 -1.21 4.00 8.62
N GLY A 51 0.03 3.52 8.47
CA GLY A 51 0.50 2.27 9.08
C GLY A 51 0.11 1.00 8.32
N HIS A 52 -0.47 1.12 7.11
CA HIS A 52 -0.79 -0.02 6.25
C HIS A 52 0.45 -0.65 5.62
N VAL A 53 1.50 0.14 5.40
CA VAL A 53 2.77 -0.30 4.82
C VAL A 53 3.91 0.15 5.71
N LEU A 54 4.92 -0.69 5.85
CA LEU A 54 6.14 -0.39 6.57
C LEU A 54 7.33 -0.40 5.60
N PRO A 55 8.22 0.60 5.67
CA PRO A 55 9.50 0.51 4.97
C PRO A 55 10.33 -0.62 5.59
N SER A 56 10.84 -1.53 4.77
CA SER A 56 11.63 -2.67 5.21
C SER A 56 12.86 -2.86 4.34
N GLY A 57 14.04 -2.59 4.92
CA GLY A 57 15.31 -2.65 4.20
C GLY A 57 15.31 -1.80 2.93
N ASP A 58 15.44 -2.47 1.78
CA ASP A 58 15.47 -1.85 0.45
C ASP A 58 14.08 -1.80 -0.24
N GLY A 59 13.01 -2.18 0.47
CA GLY A 59 11.66 -2.26 -0.05
C GLY A 59 10.58 -1.89 0.98
N PHE A 60 9.40 -2.47 0.78
CA PHE A 60 8.19 -2.23 1.54
C PHE A 60 7.59 -3.57 1.95
N GLU A 61 7.01 -3.60 3.14
CA GLU A 61 6.27 -4.75 3.67
C GLU A 61 4.89 -4.28 4.13
N LEU A 62 3.93 -5.20 4.14
CA LEU A 62 2.62 -4.93 4.72
C LEU A 62 2.76 -4.74 6.23
N GLY A 63 2.14 -3.68 6.75
CA GLY A 63 2.04 -3.43 8.18
C GLY A 63 1.31 -4.58 8.89
N PRO A 64 1.48 -4.73 10.21
CA PRO A 64 0.70 -5.67 11.01
C PRO A 64 -0.78 -5.33 10.80
N HIS A 65 -1.47 -6.17 10.03
CA HIS A 65 -2.82 -5.90 9.55
C HIS A 65 -3.76 -5.47 10.68
N ASP A 66 -4.46 -4.36 10.48
CA ASP A 66 -5.73 -3.99 11.13
C ASP A 66 -6.90 -4.83 10.56
N PHE A 67 -6.64 -6.06 10.10
CA PHE A 67 -7.69 -7.07 10.05
C PHE A 67 -7.81 -7.60 11.48
N GLU A 68 -8.44 -6.81 12.34
CA GLU A 68 -9.21 -7.40 13.43
C GLU A 68 -10.25 -8.29 12.75
N VAL A 69 -9.90 -9.56 12.53
CA VAL A 69 -10.86 -10.60 12.24
C VAL A 69 -11.66 -10.80 13.53
N ASP A 70 -12.66 -9.95 13.73
CA ASP A 70 -13.70 -10.19 14.73
C ASP A 70 -14.28 -11.58 14.42
N TYR A 71 -14.07 -12.50 15.36
CA TYR A 71 -14.31 -13.95 15.25
C TYR A 71 -15.72 -14.32 15.69
#